data_AF-A0A7J9XK75-F1
#
_entry.id   AF-A0A7J9XK75-F1
#
_cell.length_a   1.000
_cell.length_b   1.000
_cell.length_c   1.000
_cell.angle_alpha   90.00
_cell.angle_beta   90.00
_cell.angle_gamma   90.00
#
_symmetry.space_group_name_H-M   'P 1'
#
loop_
_entity.id
_entity.type
_entity.pdbx_description
1 polymer ?
#
loop_
_entity_poly.entity_id
_entity_poly.type
_entity_poly.pdbx_seq_one_letter_code
_entity_poly.pdbx_strand_id
1 'polypeptide(L)'
;MLAERPEPGELVYVERRGDSYTWCRAGVGTVVTGPDAGDPLPDAWVYYGGRWPDEPDRMPAFFDDLLAEMEAAAGGEDRCRWSLDDPWPHGH
;
A
#
# COMPACT_ATOMS: atom_id res chain seq x y z
N MET A 1 -11.63 0.12 7.64
CA MET A 1 -10.66 0.26 8.75
C MET A 1 -10.47 -1.11 9.40
N LEU A 2 -9.24 -1.45 9.78
CA LEU A 2 -8.94 -2.71 10.47
C LEU A 2 -9.52 -2.71 11.89
N ALA A 3 -10.13 -3.83 12.29
CA ALA A 3 -10.77 -3.96 13.60
C ALA A 3 -9.78 -4.22 14.75
N GLU A 4 -8.61 -4.79 14.46
CA GLU A 4 -7.58 -5.07 15.47
C GLU A 4 -6.17 -4.79 14.90
N ARG A 5 -5.16 -4.81 15.77
CA ARG A 5 -3.76 -4.58 15.40
C ARG A 5 -3.19 -5.80 14.65
N PRO A 6 -2.38 -5.60 13.59
CA PRO A 6 -1.62 -6.70 12.98
C PRO A 6 -0.54 -7.23 13.94
N GLU A 7 -0.28 -8.53 13.89
CA GLU A 7 0.77 -9.18 14.68
C GLU A 7 2.17 -8.78 14.16
N PRO A 8 3.22 -8.88 15.00
CA PRO A 8 4.59 -8.61 14.54
C PRO A 8 4.97 -9.48 13.33
N GLY A 9 5.31 -8.82 12.22
CA GLY A 9 5.67 -9.49 10.97
C GLY A 9 4.51 -9.70 9.98
N GLU A 10 3.28 -9.35 10.36
CA GLU A 10 2.17 -9.26 9.41
C GLU A 10 2.24 -7.98 8.58
N LEU A 11 1.78 -8.06 7.33
CA LEU A 11 1.62 -6.88 6.49
C LEU A 11 0.16 -6.47 6.45
N VAL A 12 -0.07 -5.18 6.32
CA VAL A 12 -1.38 -4.61 6.01
C VAL A 12 -1.38 -4.20 4.56
N TYR A 13 -2.33 -4.72 3.80
CA TYR A 13 -2.63 -4.27 2.46
C TYR A 13 -3.81 -3.31 2.50
N VAL A 14 -3.66 -2.17 1.82
CA VAL A 14 -4.73 -1.19 1.63
C VAL A 14 -4.84 -0.92 0.15
N GLU A 15 -6.08 -0.91 -0.36
CA GLU A 15 -6.37 -0.47 -1.72
C GLU A 15 -7.50 0.56 -1.75
N ARG A 16 -7.43 1.44 -2.74
CA ARG A 16 -8.49 2.38 -3.10
C ARG A 16 -9.06 2.06 -4.46
N ARG A 17 -10.39 2.11 -4.56
CA ARG A 17 -11.15 2.07 -5.82
C ARG A 17 -12.23 3.17 -5.77
N GLY A 18 -12.12 4.18 -6.62
CA GLY A 18 -12.89 5.41 -6.52
C GLY A 18 -12.68 6.07 -5.14
N ASP A 19 -13.78 6.31 -4.42
CA ASP A 19 -13.78 6.85 -3.06
C ASP A 19 -13.79 5.76 -1.96
N SER A 20 -13.65 4.49 -2.33
CA SER A 20 -13.74 3.36 -1.39
C SER A 20 -12.38 2.77 -1.06
N TYR A 21 -12.15 2.49 0.23
CA TYR A 21 -10.93 1.85 0.74
C TYR A 21 -11.20 0.46 1.31
N THR A 22 -10.42 -0.53 0.86
CA THR A 22 -10.43 -1.89 1.38
C THR A 22 -9.13 -2.18 2.14
N TRP A 23 -9.24 -2.86 3.27
CA TRP A 23 -8.13 -3.17 4.17
C TRP A 23 -8.07 -4.67 4.43
N CYS A 24 -6.91 -5.29 4.20
CA CYS A 24 -6.70 -6.72 4.42
C CYS A 24 -5.41 -6.93 5.23
N ARG A 25 -5.42 -7.90 6.16
CA ARG A 25 -4.17 -8.39 6.77
C ARG A 25 -3.59 -9.51 5.92
N ALA A 26 -2.31 -9.40 5.63
CA ALA A 26 -1.49 -10.48 5.10
C ALA A 26 -0.77 -11.15 6.28
N GLY A 27 -1.18 -12.38 6.61
CA GLY A 27 -0.42 -13.19 7.54
C GLY A 27 0.97 -13.54 6.98
N VAL A 28 1.91 -13.93 7.83
CA VAL A 28 3.22 -14.44 7.41
C VAL A 28 3.03 -15.64 6.45
N GLY A 29 3.53 -15.52 5.22
CA GLY A 29 3.37 -16.54 4.17
C GLY A 29 2.07 -16.46 3.38
N THR A 30 1.21 -15.46 3.65
CA THR A 30 0.06 -15.15 2.80
C THR A 30 0.57 -14.35 1.61
N VAL A 31 0.45 -14.92 0.41
CA VAL A 31 0.64 -14.14 -0.82
C VAL A 31 -0.58 -13.23 -0.93
N VAL A 32 -0.44 -11.99 -0.48
CA VAL A 32 -1.37 -10.96 -0.93
C VAL A 32 -0.93 -10.61 -2.33
N THR A 33 -1.43 -11.37 -3.28
CA THR A 33 -1.29 -11.05 -4.69
C THR A 33 -1.93 -9.69 -4.87
N GLY A 34 -1.21 -8.80 -5.58
CA GLY A 34 -1.88 -7.67 -6.21
C GLY A 34 -3.02 -8.19 -7.11
N PRO A 35 -3.83 -7.28 -7.67
CA PRO A 35 -4.86 -7.66 -8.64
C PRO A 35 -4.32 -8.68 -9.65
N ASP A 36 -5.07 -9.78 -9.84
CA ASP A 36 -4.72 -10.83 -10.78
C ASP A 36 -4.51 -10.25 -12.19
N ALA A 37 -3.70 -10.90 -13.01
CA ALA A 37 -3.46 -10.50 -14.40
C ALA A 37 -4.75 -10.63 -15.24
N GLY A 38 -5.62 -9.64 -15.15
CA GLY A 38 -6.95 -9.63 -15.75
C GLY A 38 -7.96 -8.78 -14.99
N ASP A 39 -7.74 -8.53 -13.70
CA ASP A 39 -8.56 -7.62 -12.90
C ASP A 39 -8.12 -6.16 -13.07
N PRO A 40 -9.06 -5.19 -13.01
CA PRO A 40 -8.69 -3.80 -12.99
C PRO A 40 -7.81 -3.51 -11.78
N LEU A 41 -6.64 -2.88 -12.03
CA LEU A 41 -5.78 -2.42 -10.96
C LEU A 41 -6.55 -1.44 -10.05
N PRO A 42 -6.33 -1.45 -8.73
CA PRO A 42 -6.85 -0.40 -7.88
C PRO A 42 -6.21 0.94 -8.26
N ASP A 43 -6.90 2.03 -7.94
CA ASP A 43 -6.43 3.39 -8.25
C ASP A 43 -5.18 3.73 -7.44
N ALA A 44 -5.09 3.20 -6.22
CA ALA A 44 -3.95 3.31 -5.34
C ALA A 44 -3.89 2.08 -4.42
N TRP A 45 -2.69 1.63 -4.05
CA TRP A 45 -2.53 0.58 -3.06
C TRP A 45 -1.19 0.69 -2.34
N VAL A 46 -1.12 0.16 -1.12
CA VAL A 46 0.10 0.10 -0.33
C VAL A 46 0.15 -1.17 0.51
N TYR A 47 1.36 -1.70 0.68
CA TYR A 47 1.68 -2.68 1.70
C TYR A 47 2.43 -1.99 2.83
N TYR A 48 1.92 -2.09 4.05
CA TYR A 48 2.54 -1.54 5.25
C TYR A 48 2.94 -2.66 6.20
N GLY A 49 4.24 -2.75 6.49
CA GLY A 49 4.81 -3.66 7.50
C GLY A 49 5.55 -2.94 8.61
N GLY A 50 5.33 -1.63 8.76
CA GLY A 50 6.00 -0.80 9.75
C GLY A 50 5.42 -0.97 11.16
N ARG A 51 5.96 -0.21 12.10
CA ARG A 51 5.48 -0.21 13.48
C ARG A 51 4.04 0.33 13.54
N TRP A 52 3.14 -0.41 14.17
CA TRP A 52 1.80 0.06 14.47
C TRP A 52 1.82 0.99 15.69
N PRO A 53 1.00 2.06 15.75
CA PRO A 53 0.90 2.89 16.94
C PRO A 53 0.39 2.06 18.14
N ASP A 54 1.02 2.26 19.30
CA ASP A 54 0.66 1.57 20.55
C ASP A 54 -0.46 2.34 21.30
N GLU A 55 -0.54 3.67 21.11
CA GLU A 55 -1.58 4.52 21.69
C GLU A 55 -2.84 4.60 20.81
N PRO A 56 -4.04 4.26 21.30
CA PRO A 56 -5.27 4.28 20.51
C PRO A 56 -5.64 5.69 20.03
N ASP A 57 -5.32 6.74 20.79
CA ASP A 57 -5.58 8.14 20.40
C ASP A 57 -4.77 8.60 19.18
N ARG A 58 -3.65 7.93 18.88
CA ARG A 58 -2.79 8.23 17.73
C ARG A 58 -3.19 7.45 16.48
N MET A 59 -4.04 6.44 16.64
CA MET A 59 -4.48 5.56 15.57
C MET A 59 -5.18 6.33 14.43
N PRO A 60 -6.09 7.30 14.67
CA PRO A 60 -6.73 8.04 13.60
C PRO A 60 -5.75 8.84 12.76
N ALA A 61 -4.83 9.57 13.40
CA ALA A 61 -3.82 10.38 12.71
C ALA A 61 -2.85 9.50 11.90
N PHE A 62 -2.43 8.36 12.46
CA PHE A 62 -1.60 7.40 11.74
C PHE A 62 -2.26 6.88 10.46
N PHE A 63 -3.56 6.56 10.51
CA PHE A 63 -4.29 6.11 9.32
C PHE A 63 -4.46 7.23 8.29
N ASP A 64 -4.72 8.45 8.74
CA ASP A 64 -4.81 9.63 7.86
C ASP A 64 -3.49 9.86 7.13
N ASP A 65 -2.37 9.86 7.85
CA ASP A 65 -1.03 9.99 7.29
C ASP A 65 -0.72 8.86 6.29
N LEU A 66 -1.01 7.60 6.65
CA LEU A 66 -0.79 6.46 5.76
C LEU A 66 -1.58 6.58 4.45
N LEU A 67 -2.84 7.01 4.52
CA LEU A 67 -3.67 7.22 3.34
C LEU A 67 -3.18 8.41 2.53
N ALA A 68 -2.79 9.51 3.17
CA ALA A 68 -2.24 10.69 2.50
C ALA A 68 -0.95 10.35 1.72
N GLU A 69 -0.05 9.56 2.31
CA GLU A 69 1.16 9.08 1.63
C GLU A 69 0.83 8.19 0.43
N MET A 70 -0.15 7.28 0.58
CA MET A 70 -0.63 6.44 -0.53
C MET A 70 -1.23 7.28 -1.66
N GLU A 71 -2.06 8.28 -1.36
CA GLU A 71 -2.63 9.19 -2.37
C GLU A 71 -1.56 10.07 -3.01
N ALA A 72 -0.57 10.53 -2.25
CA ALA A 72 0.55 11.31 -2.78
C ALA A 72 1.41 10.49 -3.75
N ALA A 73 1.55 9.18 -3.52
CA ALA A 73 2.22 8.25 -4.41
C ALA A 73 1.39 7.91 -5.66
N ALA A 74 0.06 7.90 -5.56
CA ALA A 74 -0.85 7.66 -6.67
C ALA A 74 -1.08 8.90 -7.56
N GLY A 75 -1.01 10.10 -6.99
CA GLY A 75 -1.40 11.38 -7.59
C GLY A 75 -0.43 12.01 -8.60
N GLY A 76 0.20 11.21 -9.47
CA GLY A 76 0.93 11.80 -10.59
C GLY A 76 1.49 10.77 -11.56
N GLU A 77 1.06 10.87 -12.82
CA GLU A 77 1.76 10.27 -13.96
C GLU A 77 3.27 10.58 -13.82
N ASP A 78 4.11 9.55 -13.92
CA ASP A 78 5.53 9.66 -14.26
C ASP A 78 6.60 9.87 -13.14
N ARG A 79 6.35 9.56 -11.86
CA ARG A 79 7.45 9.63 -10.85
C ARG A 79 8.34 8.40 -10.72
N CYS A 80 7.76 7.20 -10.86
CA CYS A 80 8.47 5.93 -10.62
C CYS A 80 8.43 4.96 -11.80
N ARG A 81 7.90 5.40 -12.96
CA ARG A 81 7.94 4.59 -14.16
C ARG A 81 9.25 4.90 -14.87
N TRP A 82 10.21 3.98 -14.79
CA TRP A 82 11.29 3.99 -15.78
C TRP A 82 10.63 3.95 -17.15
N SER A 83 11.09 4.83 -18.05
CA SER A 83 10.73 4.70 -19.46
C SER A 83 11.07 3.27 -19.87
N LEU A 84 10.12 2.56 -20.48
CA LEU A 84 10.34 1.16 -20.91
C LEU A 84 11.50 1.05 -21.92
N ASP A 85 11.84 2.17 -22.55
CA ASP A 85 12.95 2.34 -23.49
C ASP A 85 14.31 2.62 -22.81
N ASP A 86 14.40 2.66 -21.48
CA ASP A 86 15.64 2.89 -20.75
C ASP A 86 16.24 1.55 -20.24
N PRO A 87 17.29 1.00 -20.89
CA PRO A 87 17.81 -0.32 -20.58
C PRO A 87 18.69 -0.31 -19.32
N TRP A 88 18.29 -1.13 -18.35
CA TRP A 88 19.10 -1.45 -17.17
C TRP A 88 20.20 -2.49 -17.47
N PRO A 89 21.40 -2.43 -16.86
CA PRO A 89 21.96 -1.33 -16.06
C PRO A 89 22.67 -0.29 -16.92
N HIS A 90 22.67 0.97 -16.46
CA HIS A 90 23.53 2.01 -17.01
C HIS A 90 24.98 1.56 -16.83
N GLY A 91 25.71 1.44 -17.95
CA GLY A 91 27.11 1.04 -17.95
C GLY A 91 27.93 1.85 -16.95
N HIS A 92 28.88 1.15 -16.32
CA HIS A 92 29.71 1.58 -15.21
C HIS A 92 30.79 2.60 -15.58
#